data_AF-A0AAJ2YDJ8-F1
#
_entry.id   AF-A0AAJ2YDJ8-F1
#
_cell.length_a   1.000
_cell.length_b   1.000
_cell.length_c   1.000
_cell.angle_alpha   90.00
_cell.angle_beta   90.00
_cell.angle_gamma   90.00
#
_symmetry.space_group_name_H-M   'P 1'
#
loop_
_entity.id
_entity.type
_entity.pdbx_description
1 polymer ?
#
loop_
_entity_poly.entity_id
_entity_poly.type
_entity_poly.pdbx_seq_one_letter_code
_entity_poly.pdbx_strand_id
1 'polypeptide(L)'
;MLALLGFALFLVCAIAVLISAARAAAMALPGRLQPWPDHLLRRTAATLGWVAGAVYALGLAGVAWSEAEVGDGANSTPAPACREGFAPETIEGLTHHRASYLPLRFDCVREDGSVYVSDPDLVWMNWTWAALALTAALLFLGMHYRTELRGRRTAVR
;
A
#
# COMPACT_ATOMS: atom_id res chain seq x y z
N MET A 1 8.51 -20.50 5.83
CA MET A 1 9.48 -19.56 5.23
C MET A 1 8.85 -18.18 4.96
N LEU A 2 7.63 -18.12 4.41
CA LEU A 2 6.93 -16.84 4.16
C LEU A 2 6.50 -16.08 5.42
N ALA A 3 6.04 -16.78 6.46
CA ALA A 3 5.71 -16.16 7.74
C ALA A 3 6.92 -15.43 8.37
N LEU A 4 8.13 -15.96 8.17
CA LEU A 4 9.37 -15.31 8.60
C LEU A 4 9.68 -14.06 7.76
N LEU A 5 9.39 -14.07 6.46
CA LEU A 5 9.53 -12.90 5.58
C LEU A 5 8.49 -11.82 5.92
N GLY A 6 7.24 -12.19 6.18
CA GLY A 6 6.18 -11.28 6.64
C GLY A 6 6.52 -10.68 8.00
N PHE A 7 7.01 -11.49 8.94
CA PHE A 7 7.46 -11.02 10.25
C PHE A 7 8.70 -10.12 10.16
N ALA A 8 9.64 -10.43 9.27
CA ALA A 8 10.81 -9.59 9.01
C ALA A 8 10.41 -8.24 8.40
N LEU A 9 9.50 -8.23 7.42
CA LEU A 9 8.97 -7.00 6.83
C LEU A 9 8.24 -6.16 7.88
N PHE A 10 7.40 -6.79 8.69
CA PHE A 10 6.71 -6.15 9.80
C PHE A 10 7.69 -5.53 10.81
N LEU A 11 8.76 -6.24 11.18
CA LEU A 11 9.83 -5.73 12.04
C LEU A 11 10.56 -4.54 11.41
N VAL A 12 10.90 -4.62 10.12
CA VAL A 12 11.56 -3.50 9.41
C VAL A 12 10.65 -2.29 9.38
N CYS A 13 9.35 -2.46 9.11
CA CYS A 13 8.36 -1.38 9.16
C CYS A 13 8.23 -0.81 10.57
N ALA A 14 8.14 -1.65 11.60
CA ALA A 14 8.06 -1.22 13.00
C ALA A 14 9.31 -0.43 13.43
N ILE A 15 10.50 -0.92 13.07
CA ILE A 15 11.78 -0.23 13.33
C ILE A 15 11.83 1.11 12.58
N ALA A 16 11.39 1.15 11.31
CA ALA A 16 11.34 2.38 10.54
C ALA A 16 10.38 3.41 11.17
N VAL A 17 9.21 2.98 11.65
CA VAL A 17 8.26 3.82 12.38
C VAL A 17 8.88 4.33 13.68
N LEU A 18 9.54 3.48 14.46
CA LEU A 18 10.20 3.87 15.71
C LEU A 18 11.32 4.88 15.46
N ILE A 19 12.15 4.69 14.43
CA ILE A 19 13.20 5.65 14.04
C ILE A 19 12.57 6.98 13.62
N SER A 20 11.45 6.93 12.89
CA SER A 20 10.73 8.13 12.45
C SER A 20 10.15 8.90 13.64
N ALA A 21 9.53 8.19 14.59
CA ALA A 21 8.96 8.74 15.81
C ALA A 21 10.04 9.31 16.74
N ALA A 22 11.13 8.59 16.96
CA ALA A 22 12.27 9.07 17.75
C ALA A 22 12.89 10.32 17.13
N ARG A 23 12.98 10.38 15.79
CA ARG A 23 13.43 11.58 15.08
C ARG A 23 12.43 12.73 15.15
N ALA A 24 11.13 12.46 15.23
CA ALA A 24 10.11 13.49 15.45
C ALA A 24 10.16 14.02 16.90
N ALA A 25 10.32 13.14 17.88
CA ALA A 25 10.51 13.49 19.28
C ALA A 25 11.79 14.30 19.51
N ALA A 26 12.89 13.92 18.85
CA ALA A 26 14.13 14.69 18.85
C ALA A 26 13.98 16.08 18.21
N MET A 27 12.96 16.30 17.37
CA MET A 27 12.63 17.59 16.77
C MET A 27 11.74 18.47 17.67
N ALA A 28 11.18 17.91 18.76
CA ALA A 28 10.42 18.65 19.77
C ALA A 28 11.31 19.29 20.84
N LEU A 29 12.63 19.03 20.83
CA LEU A 29 13.56 19.70 21.75
C LEU A 29 13.76 21.18 21.36
N PRO A 30 13.64 22.12 22.32
CA PRO A 30 13.74 23.55 22.05
C PRO A 30 15.17 23.96 21.65
N GLY A 31 15.30 24.78 20.58
CA GLY A 31 16.56 25.49 20.26
C GLY A 31 17.08 25.50 18.80
N ARG A 32 16.28 25.30 17.74
CA ARG A 32 16.82 25.23 16.35
C ARG A 32 16.49 26.41 15.43
N LEU A 33 17.47 26.74 14.57
CA LEU A 33 17.44 27.71 13.47
C LEU A 33 16.47 27.29 12.33
N GLN A 34 15.74 28.28 11.80
CA GLN A 34 14.92 28.22 10.56
C GLN A 34 15.72 27.62 9.39
N PRO A 35 15.39 26.41 8.90
CA PRO A 35 14.24 26.17 8.01
C PRO A 35 13.44 24.89 8.35
N TRP A 36 13.12 24.68 9.64
CA TRP A 36 12.46 23.47 10.13
C TRP A 36 11.11 23.08 9.46
N PRO A 37 10.22 24.00 9.00
CA PRO A 37 8.93 23.62 8.43
C PRO A 37 9.07 22.89 7.09
N ASP A 38 10.03 23.32 6.26
CA ASP A 38 10.29 22.70 4.96
C ASP A 38 10.87 21.29 5.14
N HIS A 39 11.74 21.10 6.14
CA HIS A 39 12.24 19.77 6.51
C HIS A 39 11.14 18.86 7.06
N LEU A 40 10.19 19.40 7.83
CA LEU A 40 9.06 18.64 8.36
C LEU A 40 8.15 18.17 7.23
N LEU A 41 7.77 19.08 6.31
CA LEU A 41 6.97 18.76 5.11
C LEU A 41 7.65 17.69 4.24
N ARG A 42 8.98 17.79 4.06
CA ARG A 42 9.71 16.80 3.27
C ARG A 42 9.73 15.43 3.93
N ARG A 43 9.87 15.39 5.25
CA ARG A 43 9.83 14.15 6.01
C ARG A 43 8.44 13.53 6.01
N THR A 44 7.39 14.31 6.21
CA THR A 44 6.01 13.81 6.19
C THR A 44 5.61 13.31 4.80
N ALA A 45 5.97 14.03 3.74
CA ALA A 45 5.75 13.56 2.37
C ALA A 45 6.49 12.24 2.11
N ALA A 46 7.75 12.13 2.52
CA ALA A 46 8.53 10.90 2.38
C ALA A 46 7.93 9.74 3.19
N THR A 47 7.54 9.97 4.45
CA THR A 47 6.93 8.92 5.27
C THR A 47 5.61 8.45 4.69
N LEU A 48 4.75 9.36 4.20
CA LEU A 48 3.49 8.98 3.56
C LEU A 48 3.73 8.18 2.28
N GLY A 49 4.73 8.55 1.47
CA GLY A 49 5.13 7.79 0.29
C GLY A 49 5.62 6.37 0.64
N TRP A 50 6.43 6.24 1.70
CA TRP A 50 6.88 4.94 2.19
C TRP A 50 5.72 4.06 2.69
N VAL A 51 4.81 4.63 3.48
CA VAL A 51 3.64 3.89 3.98
C VAL A 51 2.73 3.49 2.82
N ALA A 52 2.49 4.39 1.85
CA ALA A 52 1.73 4.06 0.64
C ALA A 52 2.35 2.87 -0.11
N GLY A 53 3.67 2.90 -0.33
CA GLY A 53 4.41 1.82 -0.97
C GLY A 53 4.33 0.50 -0.19
N ALA A 54 4.41 0.55 1.14
CA ALA A 54 4.29 -0.64 1.98
C ALA A 54 2.88 -1.26 1.91
N VAL A 55 1.83 -0.44 1.98
CA VAL A 55 0.43 -0.92 1.86
C VAL A 55 0.20 -1.54 0.48
N TYR A 56 0.67 -0.89 -0.58
CA TYR A 56 0.57 -1.44 -1.94
C TYR A 56 1.33 -2.76 -2.08
N ALA A 57 2.57 -2.83 -1.57
CA ALA A 57 3.38 -4.05 -1.63
C ALA A 57 2.73 -5.23 -0.87
N LEU A 58 2.09 -4.96 0.28
CA LEU A 58 1.36 -5.98 1.04
C LEU A 58 0.16 -6.51 0.25
N GLY A 59 -0.66 -5.63 -0.33
CA GLY A 59 -1.81 -6.05 -1.15
C GLY A 59 -1.38 -6.76 -2.43
N LEU A 60 -0.29 -6.31 -3.07
CA LEU A 60 0.33 -6.96 -4.22
C LEU A 60 0.82 -8.37 -3.88
N ALA A 61 1.47 -8.54 -2.73
CA ALA A 61 1.90 -9.85 -2.27
C ALA A 61 0.71 -10.78 -2.02
N GLY A 62 -0.41 -10.26 -1.50
CA GLY A 62 -1.66 -11.02 -1.36
C GLY A 62 -2.18 -11.54 -2.70
N VAL A 63 -2.30 -10.67 -3.71
CA VAL A 63 -2.74 -11.06 -5.06
C VAL A 63 -1.78 -12.08 -5.70
N ALA A 64 -0.47 -11.82 -5.64
CA ALA A 64 0.54 -12.71 -6.23
C ALA A 64 0.58 -14.08 -5.52
N TRP A 65 0.30 -14.12 -4.22
CA TRP A 65 0.19 -15.37 -3.47
C TRP A 65 -1.02 -16.19 -3.93
N SER A 66 -2.19 -15.55 -4.05
CA SER A 66 -3.39 -16.22 -4.56
C SER A 66 -3.22 -16.75 -5.98
N GLU A 67 -2.45 -16.05 -6.84
CA GLU A 67 -2.08 -16.57 -8.16
C GLU A 67 -1.11 -17.76 -8.07
N ALA A 68 -0.11 -17.70 -7.20
CA ALA A 68 0.89 -18.76 -7.05
C ALA A 68 0.28 -20.06 -6.48
N GLU A 69 -0.78 -19.95 -5.69
CA GLU A 69 -1.54 -21.11 -5.20
C GLU A 69 -2.36 -21.80 -6.30
N VAL A 70 -2.57 -21.15 -7.46
CA VAL A 70 -3.22 -21.77 -8.61
C VAL A 70 -2.23 -22.69 -9.33
N GLY A 71 -2.60 -23.95 -9.49
CA GLY A 71 -1.76 -24.97 -10.13
C GLY A 71 -0.74 -25.65 -9.20
N ASP A 72 -0.62 -25.24 -7.93
CA ASP A 72 0.26 -25.90 -6.95
C ASP A 72 -0.43 -27.09 -6.26
N GLY A 73 -0.29 -28.28 -6.83
CA GLY A 73 -0.77 -29.55 -6.27
C GLY A 73 -2.16 -29.99 -6.75
N ALA A 74 -2.63 -31.12 -6.22
CA ALA A 74 -3.77 -31.87 -6.77
C ALA A 74 -5.15 -31.21 -6.60
N ASN A 75 -5.28 -30.16 -5.79
CA ASN A 75 -6.53 -29.44 -5.52
C ASN A 75 -6.34 -27.92 -5.61
N SER A 76 -5.45 -27.46 -6.49
CA SER A 76 -5.13 -26.03 -6.65
C SER A 76 -6.04 -25.31 -7.66
N THR A 77 -6.89 -26.07 -8.36
CA THR A 77 -7.90 -25.55 -9.28
C THR A 77 -9.27 -26.09 -8.87
N PRO A 78 -10.21 -25.22 -8.48
CA PRO A 78 -10.11 -23.76 -8.42
C PRO A 78 -9.20 -23.24 -7.29
N ALA A 79 -8.73 -21.99 -7.42
CA ALA A 79 -7.82 -21.33 -6.48
C ALA A 79 -8.31 -21.45 -5.02
N PRO A 80 -7.44 -21.73 -4.03
CA PRO A 80 -7.83 -21.79 -2.61
C PRO A 80 -8.57 -20.55 -2.13
N ALA A 81 -8.09 -19.37 -2.51
CA ALA A 81 -8.72 -18.09 -2.21
C ALA A 81 -10.18 -17.95 -2.72
N CYS A 82 -10.58 -18.72 -3.74
CA CYS A 82 -11.95 -18.67 -4.27
C CYS A 82 -12.91 -19.67 -3.63
N ARG A 83 -12.41 -20.69 -2.90
CA ARG A 83 -13.25 -21.73 -2.29
C ARG A 83 -13.29 -21.64 -0.77
N GLU A 84 -12.22 -21.18 -0.15
CA GLU A 84 -12.08 -21.20 1.31
C GLU A 84 -12.81 -19.99 1.90
N GLY A 85 -13.64 -20.21 2.92
CA GLY A 85 -14.41 -19.15 3.57
C GLY A 85 -15.73 -18.74 2.87
N PHE A 86 -16.08 -19.39 1.76
CA PHE A 86 -17.34 -19.15 1.03
C PHE A 86 -18.33 -20.31 1.19
N ALA A 87 -19.63 -20.00 1.09
CA ALA A 87 -20.68 -21.00 1.12
C ALA A 87 -20.66 -21.86 -0.17
N PRO A 88 -21.05 -23.15 -0.13
CA PRO A 88 -21.02 -24.03 -1.30
C PRO A 88 -21.76 -23.47 -2.51
N GLU A 89 -22.87 -22.78 -2.29
CA GLU A 89 -23.71 -22.15 -3.32
C GLU A 89 -22.99 -20.95 -3.99
N THR A 90 -22.03 -20.35 -3.28
CA THR A 90 -21.19 -19.27 -3.83
C THR A 90 -20.08 -19.83 -4.74
N ILE A 91 -19.62 -21.04 -4.45
CA ILE A 91 -18.51 -21.71 -5.16
C ILE A 91 -19.03 -22.46 -6.40
N GLU A 92 -20.30 -22.83 -6.43
CA GLU A 92 -20.92 -23.53 -7.54
C GLU A 92 -20.78 -22.73 -8.86
N GLY A 93 -20.37 -23.41 -9.92
CA GLY A 93 -20.11 -22.81 -11.23
C GLY A 93 -18.82 -21.98 -11.33
N LEU A 94 -17.88 -22.08 -10.39
CA LEU A 94 -16.61 -21.36 -10.48
C LEU A 94 -15.78 -21.83 -11.69
N THR A 95 -15.41 -20.91 -12.58
CA THR A 95 -14.71 -21.23 -13.84
C THR A 95 -13.24 -20.87 -13.79
N HIS A 96 -12.94 -19.61 -13.50
CA HIS A 96 -11.59 -19.07 -13.52
C HIS A 96 -11.45 -17.92 -12.52
N HIS A 97 -10.21 -17.57 -12.22
CA HIS A 97 -9.89 -16.39 -11.44
C HIS A 97 -9.38 -15.28 -12.38
N ARG A 98 -9.42 -14.05 -11.88
CA ARG A 98 -8.88 -12.87 -12.54
C ARG A 98 -8.13 -12.04 -11.52
N ALA A 99 -6.82 -11.95 -11.67
CA ALA A 99 -6.03 -10.97 -10.93
C ALA A 99 -6.03 -9.61 -11.63
N SER A 100 -6.04 -8.56 -10.83
CA SER A 100 -5.81 -7.19 -11.27
C SER A 100 -4.83 -6.53 -10.30
N TYR A 101 -3.86 -5.81 -10.83
CA TYR A 101 -2.83 -5.14 -10.02
C TYR A 101 -3.09 -3.64 -9.84
N LEU A 102 -4.08 -3.09 -10.56
CA LEU A 102 -4.52 -1.71 -10.42
C LEU A 102 -5.99 -1.54 -10.85
N PRO A 103 -6.94 -1.45 -9.90
CA PRO A 103 -6.77 -1.66 -8.46
C PRO A 103 -6.38 -3.11 -8.13
N LEU A 104 -5.74 -3.33 -6.98
CA LEU A 104 -5.36 -4.65 -6.47
C LEU A 104 -6.61 -5.48 -6.21
N ARG A 105 -6.82 -6.55 -6.97
CA ARG A 105 -7.97 -7.46 -6.82
C ARG A 105 -7.61 -8.87 -7.24
N PHE A 106 -8.26 -9.83 -6.60
CA PHE A 106 -8.31 -11.21 -7.05
C PHE A 106 -9.79 -11.61 -7.09
N ASP A 107 -10.34 -11.65 -8.29
CA ASP A 107 -11.77 -11.87 -8.53
C ASP A 107 -12.01 -13.31 -8.99
N CYS A 108 -13.05 -13.93 -8.45
CA CYS A 108 -13.47 -15.28 -8.79
C CYS A 108 -14.68 -15.20 -9.73
N VAL A 109 -14.57 -15.80 -10.92
CA VAL A 109 -15.56 -15.68 -12.00
C VAL A 109 -16.36 -16.97 -12.14
N ARG A 110 -17.68 -16.85 -12.16
CA ARG A 110 -18.60 -17.99 -12.31
C ARG A 110 -19.08 -18.16 -13.76
N GLU A 111 -19.61 -19.34 -14.08
CA GLU A 111 -20.22 -19.71 -15.38
C GLU A 111 -21.34 -18.76 -15.82
N ASP A 112 -22.11 -18.21 -14.88
CA ASP A 112 -23.15 -17.21 -15.16
C ASP A 112 -22.58 -15.80 -15.46
N GLY A 113 -21.26 -15.64 -15.41
CA GLY A 113 -20.56 -14.38 -15.62
C GLY A 113 -20.51 -13.48 -14.38
N SER A 114 -21.10 -13.91 -13.25
CA SER A 114 -20.99 -13.19 -11.99
C SER A 114 -19.57 -13.27 -11.43
N VAL A 115 -19.20 -12.24 -10.66
CA VAL A 115 -17.89 -12.09 -10.04
C VAL A 115 -18.04 -11.74 -8.58
N TYR A 116 -17.29 -12.43 -7.73
CA TYR A 116 -17.12 -12.07 -6.32
C TYR A 116 -15.65 -11.88 -5.99
N VAL A 117 -15.41 -11.03 -4.99
CA VAL A 117 -14.06 -10.70 -4.52
C VAL A 117 -13.63 -11.79 -3.55
N SER A 118 -12.45 -12.38 -3.75
CA SER A 118 -11.92 -13.40 -2.84
C SER A 118 -11.54 -12.81 -1.48
N ASP A 119 -11.00 -11.59 -1.49
CA ASP A 119 -10.49 -10.91 -0.30
C ASP A 119 -11.01 -9.46 -0.23
N PRO A 120 -11.96 -9.15 0.69
CA PRO A 120 -12.46 -7.79 0.86
C PRO A 120 -11.40 -6.84 1.43
N ASP A 121 -10.31 -7.34 2.03
CA ASP A 121 -9.26 -6.49 2.61
C ASP A 121 -8.53 -5.69 1.54
N LEU A 122 -8.44 -6.22 0.32
CA LEU A 122 -7.88 -5.50 -0.82
C LEU A 122 -8.65 -4.19 -1.12
N VAL A 123 -9.92 -4.10 -0.78
CA VAL A 123 -10.72 -2.87 -0.97
C VAL A 123 -10.21 -1.75 -0.07
N TRP A 124 -10.05 -2.00 1.23
CA TRP A 124 -9.58 -0.97 2.15
C TRP A 124 -8.10 -0.64 1.89
N MET A 125 -7.28 -1.63 1.54
CA MET A 125 -5.88 -1.42 1.14
C MET A 125 -5.78 -0.53 -0.10
N ASN A 126 -6.65 -0.72 -1.09
CA ASN A 126 -6.71 0.13 -2.30
C ASN A 126 -6.97 1.59 -1.94
N TRP A 127 -7.98 1.85 -1.12
CA TRP A 127 -8.27 3.21 -0.67
C TRP A 127 -7.15 3.82 0.16
N THR A 128 -6.52 3.00 1.01
CA THR A 128 -5.45 3.46 1.91
C THR A 128 -4.20 3.85 1.15
N TRP A 129 -3.70 3.01 0.23
CA TRP A 129 -2.53 3.36 -0.57
C TRP A 129 -2.82 4.58 -1.45
N ALA A 130 -4.01 4.65 -2.06
CA ALA A 130 -4.39 5.76 -2.93
C ALA A 130 -4.44 7.09 -2.17
N ALA A 131 -5.06 7.12 -0.99
CA ALA A 131 -5.13 8.32 -0.16
C ALA A 131 -3.74 8.77 0.32
N LEU A 132 -2.91 7.83 0.77
CA LEU A 132 -1.55 8.13 1.22
C LEU A 132 -0.65 8.62 0.07
N ALA A 133 -0.71 7.97 -1.08
CA ALA A 133 0.04 8.35 -2.27
C ALA A 133 -0.37 9.73 -2.78
N LEU A 134 -1.68 10.01 -2.84
CA LEU A 134 -2.19 11.32 -3.23
C LEU A 134 -1.74 12.41 -2.26
N THR A 135 -1.82 12.16 -0.95
CA THR A 135 -1.38 13.12 0.07
C THR A 135 0.13 13.39 -0.03
N ALA A 136 0.94 12.35 -0.20
CA ALA A 136 2.38 12.49 -0.40
C ALA A 136 2.70 13.32 -1.66
N ALA A 137 2.00 13.07 -2.76
CA ALA A 137 2.15 13.80 -4.02
C ALA A 137 1.79 15.28 -3.86
N LEU A 138 0.66 15.59 -3.22
CA LEU A 138 0.23 16.97 -2.97
C LEU A 138 1.22 17.74 -2.09
N LEU A 139 1.77 17.10 -1.05
CA LEU A 139 2.81 17.72 -0.22
C LEU A 139 4.09 17.97 -1.02
N PHE A 140 4.50 17.02 -1.87
CA PHE A 140 5.68 17.17 -2.73
C PHE A 140 5.52 18.32 -3.74
N LEU A 141 4.38 18.36 -4.44
CA LEU A 141 4.02 19.43 -5.37
C LEU A 141 3.96 20.79 -4.67
N GLY A 142 3.32 20.86 -3.49
CA GLY A 142 3.24 22.08 -2.69
C GLY A 142 4.61 22.60 -2.27
N MET A 143 5.54 21.72 -1.88
CA MET A 143 6.92 22.12 -1.59
C MET A 143 7.62 22.68 -2.82
N HIS A 144 7.55 21.99 -3.96
CA HIS A 144 8.21 22.41 -5.19
C HIS A 144 7.69 23.78 -5.67
N TYR A 145 6.37 23.96 -5.63
CA TYR A 145 5.73 25.22 -5.97
C TYR A 145 6.19 26.38 -5.06
N ARG A 146 6.34 26.13 -3.75
CA ARG A 146 6.88 27.14 -2.81
C ARG A 146 8.34 27.48 -3.11
N THR A 147 9.16 26.49 -3.48
CA THR A 147 10.56 26.74 -3.85
C THR A 147 10.67 27.58 -5.12
N GLU A 148 9.85 27.30 -6.14
CA GLU A 148 9.83 28.10 -7.37
C GLU A 148 9.38 29.54 -7.10
N LEU A 149 8.31 29.74 -6.31
CA LEU A 149 7.82 31.07 -5.95
C LEU A 149 8.87 31.90 -5.20
N ARG A 150 9.62 31.27 -4.28
CA ARG A 150 10.73 31.96 -3.59
C ARG A 150 11.84 32.34 -4.56
N GLY A 151 12.23 31.44 -5.47
CA GLY A 151 13.24 31.71 -6.50
C GLY A 151 12.85 32.86 -7.43
N ARG A 152 11.58 32.92 -7.86
CA ARG A 152 11.06 34.04 -8.65
C ARG A 152 11.11 35.37 -7.89
N ARG A 153 10.76 35.37 -6.60
CA ARG A 153 10.82 36.60 -5.77
C ARG A 153 12.25 37.11 -5.57
N THR A 154 13.23 36.21 -5.44
CA THR A 154 14.64 36.61 -5.32
C THR A 154 15.23 37.08 -6.64
N ALA A 155 14.73 36.60 -7.79
CA ALA A 155 15.20 37.03 -9.11
C ALA A 155 14.68 38.41 -9.54
N VAL A 156 13.59 38.90 -8.92
CA VAL A 156 12.98 40.22 -9.19
C VAL A 156 13.57 41.32 -8.29
N ARG A 157 14.34 40.95 -7.27
CA ARG A 157 14.92 41.87 -6.28
C ARG A 157 16.38 42.17 -6.60
#